data_AF-A0A924HT34-F1
#
_entry.id   AF-A0A924HT34-F1
#
_cell.length_a   1.000
_cell.length_b   1.000
_cell.length_c   1.000
_cell.angle_alpha   90.00
_cell.angle_beta   90.00
_cell.angle_gamma   90.00
#
_symmetry.space_group_name_H-M   'P 1'
#
loop_
_entity.id
_entity.type
_entity.pdbx_description
1 polymer ?
#
loop_
_entity_poly.entity_id
_entity_poly.type
_entity_poly.pdbx_seq_one_letter_code
_entity_poly.pdbx_strand_id
1 'polypeptide(L)'
;MKRFFLKPTGILLLAIASVSFVNKTNETEHQKGKWIKLFDGKSLKGWHGFNKTGTIKNWDIEDGALVCLGAAKDAHGGDIVTNVAYDNFELKWEWKIDKQGNSGVMYHVVEGKKYKSPYETGPEY
;
A
#
# COMPACT_ATOMS: atom_id res chain seq x y z
N MET A 1 21.93 32.80 -71.18
CA MET A 1 21.53 31.51 -70.55
C MET A 1 21.26 31.73 -69.07
N LYS A 2 20.40 30.90 -68.49
CA LYS A 2 19.49 31.18 -67.37
C LYS A 2 20.18 31.58 -66.05
N ARG A 3 19.70 32.69 -65.45
CA ARG A 3 20.00 33.10 -64.08
C ARG A 3 19.09 32.32 -63.11
N PHE A 4 19.67 31.67 -62.11
CA PHE A 4 18.93 31.02 -61.03
C PHE A 4 19.14 31.81 -59.73
N PHE A 5 18.03 32.28 -59.15
CA PHE A 5 17.98 32.86 -57.81
C PHE A 5 17.67 31.74 -56.80
N LEU A 6 18.56 31.48 -55.85
CA LEU A 6 18.23 30.69 -54.67
C LEU A 6 17.58 31.61 -53.63
N LYS A 7 16.37 31.29 -53.18
CA LYS A 7 15.72 31.93 -52.04
C LYS A 7 16.37 31.42 -50.74
N PRO A 8 16.54 32.25 -49.70
CA PRO A 8 16.97 31.76 -48.40
C PRO A 8 15.81 31.00 -47.75
N THR A 9 16.00 29.68 -47.58
CA THR A 9 15.08 28.84 -46.81
C THR A 9 15.30 29.15 -45.32
N GLY A 10 14.29 29.72 -44.67
CA GLY A 10 14.33 30.02 -43.24
C GLY A 10 14.49 28.75 -42.41
N ILE A 11 15.47 28.76 -41.50
CA ILE A 11 15.64 27.73 -40.48
C ILE A 11 14.60 28.01 -39.38
N LEU A 12 13.61 27.14 -39.26
CA LEU A 12 12.67 27.14 -38.14
C LEU A 12 13.34 26.43 -36.95
N LEU A 13 13.84 27.20 -35.96
CA LEU A 13 14.25 26.63 -34.68
C LEU A 13 12.98 26.17 -33.93
N LEU A 14 12.74 24.86 -33.87
CA LEU A 14 11.82 24.29 -32.88
C LEU A 14 12.52 24.28 -31.52
N ALA A 15 12.15 25.20 -30.64
CA ALA A 15 12.46 25.07 -29.21
C ALA A 15 11.60 23.95 -28.63
N ILE A 16 12.20 22.78 -28.41
CA ILE A 16 11.55 21.68 -27.69
C ILE A 16 11.61 22.04 -26.20
N ALA A 17 10.53 22.61 -25.68
CA ALA A 17 10.35 22.75 -24.24
C ALA A 17 10.12 21.35 -23.65
N SER A 18 11.16 20.78 -23.04
CA SER A 18 11.04 19.57 -22.24
C SER A 18 10.19 19.88 -21.01
N VAL A 19 8.89 19.55 -21.08
CA VAL A 19 8.02 19.52 -19.91
C VAL A 19 8.43 18.32 -19.08
N SER A 20 9.28 18.53 -18.08
CA SER A 20 9.57 17.51 -17.08
C SER A 20 8.30 17.28 -16.26
N PHE A 21 7.60 16.19 -16.54
CA PHE A 21 6.53 15.70 -15.69
C PHE A 21 7.19 15.20 -14.39
N VAL A 22 7.19 16.05 -13.36
CA VAL A 22 7.57 15.63 -12.01
C VAL A 22 6.48 14.65 -11.55
N ASN A 23 6.78 13.36 -11.64
CA ASN A 23 6.05 12.36 -10.89
C ASN A 23 6.27 12.70 -9.41
N LYS A 24 5.24 13.29 -8.79
CA LYS A 24 5.20 13.47 -7.34
C LYS A 24 5.04 12.07 -6.74
N THR A 25 6.16 11.38 -6.54
CA THR A 25 6.19 10.28 -5.60
C THR A 25 5.77 10.90 -4.26
N ASN A 26 4.64 10.46 -3.72
CA ASN A 26 4.30 10.74 -2.33
C ASN A 26 5.24 9.87 -1.48
N GLU A 27 6.53 10.18 -1.53
CA GLU A 27 7.51 9.75 -0.55
C GLU A 27 7.14 10.49 0.73
N THR A 28 6.35 9.83 1.57
CA THR A 28 6.28 10.18 2.97
C THR A 28 7.69 10.00 3.52
N GLU A 29 8.48 11.08 3.56
CA GLU A 29 9.69 11.14 4.36
C GLU A 29 9.31 10.80 5.80
N HIS A 30 9.47 9.53 6.17
CA HIS A 30 9.31 9.10 7.54
C HIS A 30 10.53 9.63 8.29
N GLN A 31 10.36 10.80 8.91
CA GLN A 31 11.40 11.35 9.77
C GLN A 31 11.70 10.35 10.88
N LYS A 32 12.96 9.91 10.92
CA LYS A 32 13.44 8.92 11.87
C LYS A 32 13.04 9.31 13.30
N GLY A 33 12.32 8.43 13.98
CA GLY A 33 11.88 8.62 15.37
C GLY A 33 10.50 9.27 15.56
N LYS A 34 9.79 9.63 14.48
CA LYS A 34 8.40 10.13 14.60
C LYS A 34 7.39 8.98 14.46
N TRP A 35 6.52 8.83 15.46
CA TRP A 35 5.38 7.92 15.39
C TRP A 35 4.37 8.34 14.32
N ILE A 36 3.89 7.35 13.57
CA ILE A 36 2.77 7.50 12.62
C ILE A 36 1.58 6.69 13.11
N LYS A 37 0.37 7.12 12.75
CA LYS A 37 -0.84 6.32 12.96
C LYS A 37 -0.98 5.32 11.83
N LEU A 38 -0.86 4.02 12.13
CA LEU A 38 -1.11 2.96 11.17
C LEU A 38 -2.61 2.76 10.88
N PHE A 39 -3.45 3.05 11.88
CA PHE A 39 -4.90 3.01 11.78
C PHE A 39 -5.50 4.35 12.27
N ASP A 40 -6.49 4.86 11.54
CA ASP A 40 -7.10 6.16 11.79
C ASP A 40 -8.27 6.10 12.81
N GLY A 41 -8.67 4.90 13.24
CA GLY A 41 -9.81 4.68 14.14
C GLY A 41 -11.16 4.72 13.43
N LYS A 42 -11.22 4.78 12.10
CA LYS A 42 -12.45 5.12 11.36
C LYS A 42 -12.64 4.36 10.07
N SER A 43 -11.57 3.90 9.43
CA SER A 43 -11.64 3.27 8.12
C SER A 43 -10.58 2.21 7.92
N LEU A 44 -10.85 1.30 6.98
CA LEU A 44 -9.86 0.33 6.50
C LEU A 44 -8.86 0.94 5.49
N LYS A 45 -8.76 2.28 5.44
CA LYS A 45 -7.80 2.95 4.55
C LYS A 45 -6.38 2.59 4.97
N GLY A 46 -5.56 2.25 3.96
CA GLY A 46 -4.19 1.81 4.19
C GLY A 46 -4.06 0.30 4.38
N TRP A 47 -5.16 -0.45 4.27
CA TRP A 47 -5.20 -1.90 4.37
C TRP A 47 -5.78 -2.52 3.09
N HIS A 48 -5.43 -3.77 2.85
CA HIS A 48 -6.07 -4.67 1.89
C HIS A 48 -6.05 -6.10 2.43
N GLY A 49 -6.82 -7.00 1.81
CA GLY A 49 -6.76 -8.42 2.18
C GLY A 49 -5.51 -9.09 1.61
N PHE A 50 -4.88 -9.98 2.38
CA PHE A 50 -3.72 -10.75 1.93
C PHE A 50 -4.00 -11.44 0.59
N ASN A 51 -3.14 -11.19 -0.41
CA ASN A 51 -3.25 -11.64 -1.79
C ASN A 51 -4.57 -11.27 -2.51
N LYS A 52 -5.26 -10.23 -2.04
CA LYS A 52 -6.58 -9.83 -2.56
C LYS A 52 -6.60 -8.37 -2.98
N THR A 53 -7.36 -8.11 -4.03
CA THR A 53 -7.72 -6.76 -4.48
C THR A 53 -9.20 -6.50 -4.21
N GLY A 54 -9.56 -5.25 -3.95
CA GLY A 54 -10.96 -4.83 -3.78
C GLY A 54 -11.41 -4.78 -2.32
N THR A 55 -12.71 -4.91 -2.11
CA THR A 55 -13.32 -4.72 -0.78
C THR A 55 -12.84 -5.78 0.21
N ILE A 56 -12.34 -5.32 1.35
CA ILE A 56 -12.01 -6.17 2.49
C ILE A 56 -13.31 -6.77 3.04
N LYS A 57 -13.30 -8.09 3.26
CA LYS A 57 -14.43 -8.83 3.83
C LYS A 57 -14.06 -9.24 5.25
N ASN A 58 -15.07 -9.42 6.11
CA ASN A 58 -14.95 -9.90 7.50
C ASN A 58 -14.11 -9.02 8.45
N TRP A 59 -13.87 -7.77 8.09
CA TRP A 59 -13.32 -6.76 8.98
C TRP A 59 -14.24 -5.56 8.99
N ASP A 60 -14.50 -5.02 10.18
CA ASP A 60 -15.28 -3.81 10.37
C ASP A 60 -14.58 -2.87 11.36
N ILE A 61 -15.12 -1.65 11.48
CA ILE A 61 -14.71 -0.66 12.47
C ILE A 61 -15.80 -0.52 13.52
N GLU A 62 -15.51 -0.96 14.74
CA GLU A 62 -16.42 -0.82 15.88
C GLU A 62 -15.70 -0.08 17.01
N ASP A 63 -16.34 0.97 17.55
CA ASP A 63 -15.81 1.79 18.65
C ASP A 63 -14.37 2.27 18.46
N GLY A 64 -13.99 2.52 17.21
CA GLY A 64 -12.65 2.99 16.85
C GLY A 64 -11.57 1.91 16.84
N ALA A 65 -11.95 0.63 16.85
CA ALA A 65 -11.07 -0.53 16.72
C ALA A 65 -11.30 -1.28 15.40
N LEU A 66 -10.24 -1.93 14.89
CA LEU A 66 -10.37 -2.94 13.83
C LEU A 66 -10.92 -4.23 14.45
N VAL A 67 -12.07 -4.70 13.96
CA VAL A 67 -12.72 -5.92 14.46
C VAL A 67 -12.80 -6.96 13.36
N CYS A 68 -12.15 -8.10 13.59
CA CYS A 68 -12.32 -9.28 12.76
C CYS A 68 -13.62 -9.98 13.14
N LEU A 69 -14.55 -10.10 12.19
CA LEU A 69 -15.87 -10.71 12.40
C LEU A 69 -15.81 -12.25 12.44
N GLY A 70 -14.60 -12.82 12.43
CA GLY A 70 -14.34 -14.25 12.48
C GLY A 70 -14.42 -14.93 11.11
N ALA A 71 -14.15 -16.23 11.12
CA ALA A 71 -14.24 -17.07 9.94
C ALA A 71 -15.71 -17.26 9.54
N ALA A 72 -16.07 -16.86 8.31
CA ALA A 72 -17.23 -17.48 7.67
C ALA A 72 -16.97 -18.99 7.57
N LYS A 73 -18.01 -19.84 7.57
CA LYS A 73 -17.88 -21.31 7.52
C LYS A 73 -16.92 -21.83 6.42
N ASP A 74 -16.69 -21.03 5.39
CA ASP A 74 -15.90 -21.38 4.21
C ASP A 74 -14.68 -20.45 4.01
N ALA A 75 -14.32 -19.63 4.99
CA ALA A 75 -13.19 -18.71 4.90
C ALA A 75 -12.46 -18.57 6.25
N HIS A 76 -11.14 -18.78 6.25
CA HIS A 76 -10.27 -18.15 7.26
C HIS A 76 -10.60 -16.65 7.26
N GLY A 77 -10.78 -16.04 8.44
CA GLY A 77 -11.35 -14.69 8.65
C GLY A 77 -10.90 -13.66 7.63
N GLY A 78 -9.67 -13.79 7.14
CA GLY A 78 -9.19 -13.14 5.94
C GLY A 78 -8.22 -12.09 6.39
N ASP A 79 -6.95 -12.47 6.44
CA ASP A 79 -5.91 -11.61 6.98
C ASP A 79 -5.84 -10.32 6.18
N ILE A 80 -5.66 -9.20 6.88
CA ILE A 80 -5.42 -7.91 6.27
C ILE A 80 -3.95 -7.55 6.45
N VAL A 81 -3.41 -6.89 5.44
CA VAL A 81 -2.05 -6.38 5.40
C VAL A 81 -2.08 -4.90 5.04
N THR A 82 -1.02 -4.20 5.41
CA THR A 82 -0.88 -2.79 5.10
C THR A 82 -0.57 -2.61 3.60
N ASN A 83 -1.00 -1.50 3.01
CA ASN A 83 -0.72 -1.17 1.60
C ASN A 83 0.75 -0.83 1.35
N VAL A 84 1.54 -0.64 2.41
CA VAL A 84 2.92 -0.18 2.37
C VAL A 84 3.78 -1.18 3.13
N ALA A 85 4.86 -1.63 2.52
CA ALA A 85 5.84 -2.46 3.20
C ALA A 85 6.71 -1.62 4.15
N TYR A 86 6.99 -2.16 5.33
CA TYR A 86 7.91 -1.59 6.30
C TYR A 86 9.10 -2.52 6.49
N ASP A 87 10.29 -1.95 6.58
CA ASP A 87 11.53 -2.69 6.88
C ASP A 87 11.82 -2.60 8.37
N ASN A 88 12.61 -1.61 8.80
CA ASN A 88 12.87 -1.35 10.20
C ASN A 88 11.78 -0.45 10.81
N PHE A 89 11.08 -0.94 11.83
CA PHE A 89 10.02 -0.18 12.51
C PHE A 89 9.90 -0.56 13.99
N GLU A 90 9.25 0.32 14.74
CA GLU A 90 8.71 0.01 16.07
C GLU A 90 7.17 0.06 15.95
N LEU A 91 6.50 -0.98 16.43
CA LEU A 91 5.04 -1.09 16.37
C LEU A 91 4.48 -1.16 17.80
N LYS A 92 3.53 -0.28 18.08
CA LYS A 92 2.74 -0.29 19.30
C LYS A 92 1.26 -0.43 18.95
N TRP A 93 0.60 -1.41 19.57
CA TRP A 93 -0.84 -1.61 19.42
C TRP A 93 -1.44 -2.12 20.72
N GLU A 94 -2.76 -2.04 20.79
CA GLU A 94 -3.58 -2.66 21.83
C GLU A 94 -4.49 -3.68 21.15
N TRP A 95 -4.77 -4.79 21.83
CA TRP A 95 -5.60 -5.84 21.28
C TRP A 95 -6.48 -6.45 22.38
N LYS A 96 -7.58 -7.05 21.94
CA LYS A 96 -8.50 -7.83 22.76
C LYS A 96 -8.96 -9.02 21.94
N ILE A 97 -9.19 -10.14 22.61
CA ILE A 97 -9.67 -11.36 21.98
C ILE A 97 -10.77 -11.98 22.82
N ASP A 98 -11.74 -12.61 22.16
CA ASP A 98 -12.78 -13.38 22.84
C ASP A 98 -12.24 -14.73 23.31
N LYS A 99 -12.96 -15.36 24.24
CA LYS A 99 -12.61 -16.69 24.76
C LYS A 99 -12.53 -17.70 23.59
N GLN A 100 -11.41 -18.40 23.49
CA GLN A 100 -11.08 -19.33 22.39
C GLN A 100 -10.85 -18.68 21.02
N GLY A 101 -10.73 -17.35 20.95
CA GLY A 101 -10.28 -16.69 19.73
C GLY A 101 -8.82 -17.02 19.43
N ASN A 102 -8.48 -17.00 18.13
CA ASN A 102 -7.12 -17.11 17.65
C ASN A 102 -6.89 -15.99 16.63
N SER A 103 -5.86 -15.18 16.88
CA SER A 103 -5.43 -14.06 16.06
C SER A 103 -3.98 -13.76 16.37
N GLY A 104 -3.34 -12.93 15.55
CA GLY A 104 -1.97 -12.49 15.78
C GLY A 104 -1.61 -11.31 14.88
N VAL A 105 -0.46 -10.70 15.18
CA VAL A 105 0.15 -9.67 14.34
C VAL A 105 1.38 -10.26 13.68
N MET A 106 1.33 -10.37 12.35
CA MET A 106 2.48 -10.78 11.56
C MET A 106 3.20 -9.57 10.97
N TYR A 107 4.52 -9.68 10.85
CA TYR A 107 5.36 -8.64 10.26
C TYR A 107 6.29 -9.19 9.19
N HIS A 108 6.79 -8.31 8.32
CA HIS A 108 7.59 -8.69 7.14
C HIS A 108 6.91 -9.72 6.23
N VAL A 109 5.58 -9.74 6.22
CA VAL A 109 4.77 -10.61 5.36
C VAL A 109 5.07 -10.30 3.89
N VAL A 110 5.30 -11.36 3.12
CA VAL A 110 5.48 -11.28 1.67
C VAL A 110 4.25 -11.87 0.98
N GLU A 111 3.64 -11.06 0.12
CA GLU A 111 2.52 -11.48 -0.72
C GLU A 111 3.02 -12.08 -2.05
N GLY A 112 2.17 -12.91 -2.64
CA GLY A 112 2.43 -13.56 -3.93
C GLY A 112 1.65 -14.86 -4.08
N LYS A 113 1.40 -15.25 -5.33
CA LYS A 113 0.64 -16.46 -5.69
C LYS A 113 1.18 -17.75 -5.08
N LYS A 114 2.45 -17.76 -4.67
CA LYS A 114 3.12 -18.89 -4.02
C LYS A 114 2.60 -19.13 -2.60
N TYR A 115 2.23 -18.07 -1.89
CA TYR A 115 1.89 -18.11 -0.47
C TYR A 115 0.37 -18.09 -0.32
N LYS A 116 -0.17 -19.01 0.47
CA LYS A 116 -1.60 -19.14 0.74
C LYS A 116 -1.99 -18.44 2.03
N SER A 117 -1.03 -18.21 2.93
CA SER A 117 -1.24 -17.54 4.20
C SER A 117 -0.05 -16.67 4.60
N PRO A 118 -0.27 -15.59 5.38
CA PRO A 118 0.79 -14.67 5.80
C PRO A 118 1.87 -15.33 6.67
N TYR A 119 1.50 -16.29 7.52
CA TYR A 119 2.42 -17.01 8.41
C TYR A 119 3.48 -17.84 7.65
N GLU A 120 3.33 -18.07 6.34
CA GLU A 120 4.34 -18.77 5.54
C GLU A 120 5.61 -17.94 5.36
N THR A 121 5.54 -16.62 5.61
CA THR A 121 6.65 -15.68 5.37
C THR A 121 6.89 -14.76 6.57
N GLY A 122 5.83 -14.27 7.20
CA GLY A 122 5.94 -13.35 8.33
C GLY A 122 5.99 -14.08 9.66
N PRO A 123 6.96 -13.79 10.54
CA PRO A 123 6.89 -14.19 11.94
C PRO A 123 5.69 -13.52 12.63
N GLU A 124 5.21 -14.14 13.71
CA GLU A 124 4.00 -13.74 14.44
C GLU A 124 4.32 -13.36 15.89
N TYR A 125 3.59 -12.37 16.41
CA TYR A 125 3.52 -11.96 17.82
C TYR A 125 2.11 -12.10 18.37
#